data_AF-A0AAV8Y0U5-F1
#
_entry.id   AF-A0AAV8Y0U5-F1
#
_cell.length_a   1.000
_cell.length_b   1.000
_cell.length_c   1.000
_cell.angle_alpha   90.00
_cell.angle_beta   90.00
_cell.angle_gamma   90.00
#
_symmetry.space_group_name_H-M   'P 1'
#
loop_
_entity.id
_entity.type
_entity.pdbx_description
1 polymer ?
#
loop_
_entity_poly.entity_id
_entity_poly.type
_entity_poly.pdbx_seq_one_letter_code
_entity_poly.pdbx_strand_id
1 'polypeptide(L)'
;MSSNIHDCLEKFWQIEECPGQRCFTTDEMKCEDDFVANMKRSEAGRFIVSLPKRANCGNLGESLEQATNRFLALERKFDLPEIKRSTCLVTNVVDDTIINRFSSFVKLQRVVAYCLRFKLNTTIRKKNKLSGNLNIEELKNATLVLFRGYLQ
;
A
#
# COMPACT_ATOMS: atom_id res chain seq x y z
N MET A 1 -35.19 -8.56 -20.27
CA MET A 1 -34.55 -8.63 -18.94
C MET A 1 -33.06 -8.21 -18.96
N SER A 2 -32.56 -7.43 -19.94
CA SER A 2 -31.14 -7.03 -20.04
C SER A 2 -30.87 -5.57 -19.62
N SER A 3 -31.90 -4.72 -19.60
CA SER A 3 -31.77 -3.27 -19.34
C SER A 3 -31.34 -2.93 -17.90
N ASN A 4 -31.59 -3.83 -16.94
CA ASN A 4 -31.40 -3.52 -15.52
C ASN A 4 -29.92 -3.46 -15.10
N ILE A 5 -29.04 -4.22 -15.77
CA ILE A 5 -27.60 -4.26 -15.43
C ILE A 5 -26.86 -3.05 -16.00
N HIS A 6 -27.22 -2.63 -17.22
CA HIS A 6 -26.60 -1.47 -17.87
C HIS A 6 -26.86 -0.19 -17.07
N ASP A 7 -28.13 0.04 -16.69
CA ASP A 7 -28.53 1.18 -15.87
C ASP A 7 -27.84 1.17 -14.49
N CYS A 8 -27.57 -0.02 -13.94
CA CYS A 8 -26.91 -0.17 -12.65
C CYS A 8 -25.40 0.11 -12.75
N LEU A 9 -24.75 -0.32 -13.82
CA LEU A 9 -23.35 0.00 -14.12
C LEU A 9 -23.17 1.49 -14.37
N GLU A 10 -24.09 2.12 -15.10
CA GLU A 10 -24.02 3.55 -15.42
C GLU A 10 -24.20 4.42 -14.16
N LYS A 11 -25.16 4.06 -13.30
CA LYS A 11 -25.32 4.71 -11.98
C LYS A 11 -24.13 4.48 -11.07
N PHE A 12 -23.54 3.29 -11.10
CA PHE A 12 -22.34 2.98 -10.34
C PHE A 12 -21.17 3.87 -10.80
N TRP A 13 -20.99 4.02 -12.11
CA TRP A 13 -19.96 4.88 -12.71
C TRP A 13 -20.16 6.35 -12.34
N GLN A 14 -21.40 6.85 -12.36
CA GLN A 14 -21.72 8.23 -11.96
C GLN A 14 -21.51 8.51 -10.46
N ILE A 15 -21.55 7.49 -9.60
CA ILE A 15 -21.30 7.63 -8.16
C ILE A 15 -19.80 7.62 -7.86
N GLU A 16 -19.00 6.85 -8.61
CA GLU A 16 -17.53 6.82 -8.45
C GLU A 16 -16.83 7.98 -9.17
N GLU A 17 -17.37 8.45 -10.30
CA GLU A 17 -16.88 9.65 -10.98
C GLU A 17 -17.44 10.89 -10.29
N CYS A 18 -16.67 11.53 -9.42
CA CYS A 18 -17.03 12.83 -8.86
C CYS A 18 -17.19 13.85 -10.01
N PRO A 19 -18.41 14.34 -10.31
CA PRO A 19 -18.65 15.25 -11.43
C PRO A 19 -18.35 16.67 -10.95
N GLY A 20 -17.07 16.91 -10.67
CA GLY A 20 -16.56 18.21 -10.29
C GLY A 20 -15.30 18.45 -11.08
N GLN A 21 -15.21 19.62 -11.72
CA GLN A 21 -13.95 20.11 -12.24
C GLN A 21 -12.90 19.98 -11.14
N ARG A 22 -11.80 19.26 -11.41
CA ARG A 22 -10.74 19.05 -10.43
C ARG A 22 -10.25 20.42 -9.98
N CYS A 23 -10.62 20.83 -8.77
CA CYS A 23 -10.14 22.06 -8.15
C CYS A 23 -8.70 21.81 -7.70
N PHE A 24 -7.78 21.81 -8.65
CA PHE A 24 -6.36 21.74 -8.33
C PHE A 24 -5.96 23.02 -7.61
N THR A 25 -5.30 22.86 -6.48
CA THR A 25 -4.48 23.92 -5.92
C THR A 25 -3.35 24.29 -6.88
N THR A 26 -2.75 25.46 -6.71
CA THR A 26 -1.62 25.90 -7.53
C THR A 26 -0.44 24.92 -7.51
N ASP A 27 -0.25 24.22 -6.39
CA ASP A 27 0.83 23.25 -6.24
C ASP A 27 0.48 21.92 -6.91
N GLU A 28 -0.77 21.50 -6.87
CA GLU A 28 -1.22 20.29 -7.59
C GLU A 28 -1.16 20.48 -9.11
N MET A 29 -1.52 21.66 -9.61
CA MET A 29 -1.40 21.96 -11.04
C MET A 29 0.06 21.91 -11.51
N LYS A 30 0.99 22.47 -10.72
CA LYS A 30 2.44 22.35 -10.99
C LYS A 30 2.92 20.91 -10.94
N CYS A 31 2.44 20.12 -9.97
CA CYS A 31 2.79 18.71 -9.89
C CYS A 31 2.31 17.92 -11.12
N GLU A 32 1.12 18.24 -11.63
CA GLU A 32 0.58 17.63 -12.85
C GLU A 32 1.40 18.03 -14.08
N ASP A 33 1.72 19.32 -14.23
CA ASP A 33 2.56 19.82 -15.31
C ASP A 33 3.95 19.15 -15.28
N ASP A 34 4.56 19.06 -14.09
CA ASP A 34 5.84 18.38 -13.87
C ASP A 34 5.76 16.88 -14.16
N PHE A 35 4.64 16.24 -13.81
CA PHE A 35 4.40 14.82 -14.09
C PHE A 35 4.34 14.57 -15.59
N VAL A 36 3.53 15.35 -16.32
CA VAL A 36 3.37 15.23 -17.78
C VAL A 36 4.70 15.50 -18.47
N ALA A 37 5.47 16.49 -18.02
CA ALA A 37 6.76 16.82 -18.62
C ALA A 37 7.86 15.78 -18.34
N ASN A 38 7.88 15.17 -17.15
CA ASN A 38 8.99 14.32 -16.69
C ASN A 38 8.70 12.81 -16.70
N MET A 39 7.47 12.40 -17.04
CA MET A 39 7.11 10.99 -17.17
C MET A 39 7.80 10.37 -18.39
N LYS A 40 8.69 9.41 -18.13
CA LYS A 40 9.43 8.65 -19.16
C LYS A 40 9.12 7.17 -19.07
N ARG A 41 9.30 6.45 -20.18
CA ARG A 41 9.19 5.00 -20.22
C ARG A 41 10.57 4.37 -20.31
N SER A 42 10.86 3.44 -19.42
CA SER A 42 12.06 2.61 -19.43
C SER A 42 11.97 1.57 -20.56
N GLU A 43 13.12 1.09 -21.06
CA GLU A 43 13.22 0.00 -22.05
C GLU A 43 12.49 -1.27 -21.61
N ALA A 44 12.38 -1.51 -20.29
CA ALA A 44 11.60 -2.61 -19.72
C ALA A 44 10.09 -2.34 -19.62
N GLY A 45 9.60 -1.27 -20.25
CA GLY A 45 8.18 -0.87 -20.28
C GLY A 45 7.65 -0.22 -19.00
N ARG A 46 8.50 0.09 -18.01
CA ARG A 46 8.11 0.72 -16.75
C ARG A 46 8.04 2.24 -16.89
N PHE A 47 7.09 2.88 -16.20
CA PHE A 47 7.05 4.34 -16.09
C PHE A 47 8.04 4.81 -15.02
N ILE A 48 8.85 5.80 -15.39
CA ILE A 48 9.79 6.50 -14.52
C ILE A 48 9.29 7.93 -14.43
N VAL A 49 8.99 8.37 -13.22
CA VAL A 49 8.50 9.71 -12.92
C VAL A 49 9.43 10.30 -11.87
N SER A 50 9.95 11.48 -12.12
CA SER A 50 10.74 12.23 -11.14
C SER A 50 9.81 12.95 -10.17
N LEU A 51 10.06 12.82 -8.88
CA LEU A 51 9.28 13.54 -7.87
C LEU A 51 9.55 15.04 -7.97
N PRO A 52 8.50 15.90 -7.99
CA PRO A 52 8.66 17.35 -7.97
C PRO A 52 9.45 17.78 -6.73
N LYS A 53 10.50 18.58 -6.93
CA LYS A 53 11.26 19.16 -5.82
C LYS A 53 10.70 20.54 -5.50
N ARG A 54 10.52 20.85 -4.22
CA ARG A 54 10.19 22.22 -3.80
C ARG A 54 11.34 23.15 -4.23
N ALA A 55 11.00 24.30 -4.80
CA ALA A 55 11.97 25.27 -5.34
C ALA A 55 13.02 25.75 -4.30
N ASN A 56 12.69 25.70 -3.01
CA ASN A 56 13.57 26.10 -1.92
C ASN A 56 14.07 24.88 -1.12
N CYS A 57 14.77 23.96 -1.79
CA CYS A 57 15.39 22.78 -1.17
C CYS A 57 16.82 23.02 -0.64
N GLY A 58 17.26 24.28 -0.56
CA GLY A 58 18.65 24.64 -0.29
C GLY A 58 19.20 24.18 1.07
N ASN A 59 18.34 24.04 2.08
CA ASN A 59 18.74 23.61 3.42
C ASN A 59 18.00 22.33 3.85
N LEU A 60 18.38 21.18 3.27
CA LEU A 60 18.00 19.86 3.81
C LEU A 60 18.73 19.53 5.14
N GLY A 61 19.55 20.45 5.64
CA GLY A 61 20.30 20.33 6.89
C GLY A 61 21.22 19.11 6.91
N GLU A 62 21.59 18.67 8.10
CA GLU A 62 22.43 17.49 8.32
C GLU A 62 21.62 16.17 8.26
N SER A 63 20.36 16.20 7.82
CA SER A 63 19.47 15.03 7.84
C SER A 63 20.04 13.85 7.05
N LEU A 64 20.72 14.15 5.94
CA LEU A 64 21.41 13.14 5.13
C LEU A 64 22.55 12.49 5.93
N GLU A 65 23.40 13.30 6.55
CA GLU A 65 24.55 12.83 7.33
C GLU A 65 24.10 12.04 8.58
N GLN A 66 23.05 12.51 9.26
CA GLN A 66 22.47 11.78 10.38
C GLN A 66 21.86 10.46 9.93
N ALA A 67 21.17 10.43 8.78
CA ALA A 67 20.60 9.20 8.22
C ALA A 67 21.68 8.20 7.81
N THR A 68 22.76 8.65 7.16
CA THR A 68 23.89 7.80 6.77
C THR A 68 24.62 7.25 7.99
N ASN A 69 24.89 8.08 8.99
CA ASN A 69 25.54 7.64 10.23
C ASN A 69 24.70 6.58 10.97
N ARG A 70 23.38 6.77 11.03
CA ARG A 70 22.46 5.77 11.60
C ARG A 70 22.45 4.48 10.79
N PHE A 71 22.43 4.57 9.47
CA PHE A 71 22.47 3.41 8.57
C PHE A 71 23.77 2.62 8.75
N LEU A 72 24.93 3.27 8.71
CA LEU A 72 26.24 2.63 8.91
C LEU A 72 26.40 2.06 10.33
N ALA A 73 25.79 2.68 11.34
CA ALA A 73 25.75 2.12 12.69
C ALA A 73 24.91 0.85 12.77
N LEU A 74 23.83 0.75 11.98
CA LEU A 74 23.03 -0.48 11.87
C LEU A 74 23.80 -1.57 11.11
N GLU A 75 24.41 -1.26 9.97
CA GLU A 75 25.20 -2.24 9.21
C GLU A 75 26.31 -2.85 10.06
N ARG A 76 27.09 -2.01 10.77
CA ARG A 76 28.14 -2.49 11.69
C ARG A 76 27.63 -3.40 12.81
N LYS A 77 26.40 -3.19 13.27
CA LYS A 77 25.76 -4.11 14.22
C LYS A 77 25.43 -5.43 13.53
N PHE A 78 24.83 -5.40 12.34
CA PHE A 78 24.48 -6.64 11.64
C PHE A 78 25.69 -7.47 11.18
N ASP A 79 26.87 -6.88 11.04
CA ASP A 79 28.12 -7.58 10.71
C ASP A 79 28.79 -8.31 11.89
N LEU A 80 28.30 -8.15 13.13
CA LEU A 80 28.81 -8.90 14.27
C LEU A 80 28.24 -10.33 14.27
N PRO A 81 29.09 -11.38 14.33
CA PRO A 81 28.66 -12.78 14.24
C PRO A 81 27.72 -13.23 15.39
N GLU A 82 27.60 -12.42 16.45
CA GLU A 82 26.82 -12.71 17.65
C GLU A 82 25.43 -12.07 17.68
N ILE A 83 25.07 -11.25 16.67
CA ILE A 83 23.74 -10.64 16.62
C ILE A 83 22.71 -11.64 16.10
N LYS A 84 22.05 -12.32 17.06
CA LYS A 84 20.79 -13.00 16.81
C LYS A 84 19.79 -11.97 16.28
N ARG A 85 19.18 -12.27 15.12
CA ARG A 85 18.11 -11.47 14.50
C ARG A 85 17.18 -10.94 15.58
N SER A 86 16.89 -9.64 15.58
CA SER A 86 15.98 -9.00 16.52
C SER A 86 14.63 -9.72 16.49
N THR A 87 14.42 -10.64 17.44
CA THR A 87 13.14 -11.31 17.62
C THR A 87 12.25 -10.33 18.37
N CYS A 88 11.34 -9.68 17.66
CA CYS A 88 10.30 -8.89 18.29
C CYS A 88 9.48 -9.84 19.18
N LEU A 89 9.44 -9.61 20.50
CA LEU A 89 8.48 -10.29 21.36
C LEU A 89 7.10 -9.76 21.02
N VAL A 90 6.31 -10.54 20.29
CA VAL A 90 4.89 -10.25 20.08
C VAL A 90 4.18 -10.54 21.40
N THR A 91 3.88 -9.50 22.16
CA THR A 91 2.93 -9.58 23.26
C THR A 91 1.54 -9.79 22.65
N ASN A 92 0.88 -10.89 22.99
CA ASN A 92 -0.54 -11.10 22.69
C ASN A 92 -1.36 -10.10 23.52
N VAL A 93 -1.39 -8.84 23.11
CA VAL A 93 -2.46 -7.93 23.51
C VAL A 93 -3.60 -8.26 22.55
N VAL A 94 -4.76 -8.64 23.08
CA VAL A 94 -5.99 -8.80 22.29
C VAL A 94 -6.33 -7.42 21.73
N ASP A 95 -5.85 -7.15 20.52
CA ASP A 95 -5.95 -5.85 19.86
C ASP A 95 -7.22 -5.81 18.99
N ASP A 96 -8.35 -5.62 19.66
CA ASP A 96 -9.66 -5.46 19.03
C ASP A 96 -9.78 -4.14 18.25
N THR A 97 -8.75 -3.27 18.29
CA THR A 97 -8.82 -1.96 17.65
C THR A 97 -9.03 -2.08 16.15
N ILE A 98 -8.52 -3.14 15.50
CA ILE A 98 -8.67 -3.29 14.05
C ILE A 98 -10.10 -3.68 13.65
N ILE A 99 -10.83 -4.41 14.48
CA ILE A 99 -12.22 -4.79 14.20
C ILE A 99 -13.14 -3.59 14.43
N ASN A 100 -12.88 -2.82 15.49
CA ASN A 100 -13.68 -1.64 15.83
C ASN A 100 -13.42 -0.42 14.93
N ARG A 101 -12.26 -0.34 14.26
CA ARG A 101 -11.94 0.75 13.31
C ARG A 101 -12.73 0.67 12.00
N PHE A 102 -13.28 -0.50 11.65
CA PHE A 102 -13.97 -0.68 10.38
C PHE A 102 -15.47 -0.78 10.60
N SER A 103 -16.23 0.10 9.95
CA SER A 103 -17.70 0.10 9.98
C SER A 103 -18.35 -1.02 9.15
N SER A 104 -17.55 -1.83 8.45
CA SER A 104 -18.05 -2.93 7.63
C SER A 104 -17.10 -4.12 7.69
N PHE A 105 -17.60 -5.23 8.23
CA PHE A 105 -16.87 -6.49 8.30
C PHE A 105 -16.43 -6.97 6.93
N VAL A 106 -17.27 -6.84 5.90
CA VAL A 106 -16.93 -7.25 4.52
C VAL A 106 -15.77 -6.43 3.95
N LYS A 107 -15.70 -5.12 4.28
CA LYS A 107 -14.56 -4.28 3.90
C LYS A 107 -13.28 -4.74 4.60
N LEU A 108 -13.35 -4.96 5.92
CA LEU A 108 -12.22 -5.47 6.70
C LEU A 108 -11.74 -6.84 6.19
N GLN A 109 -12.66 -7.77 5.94
CA GLN A 109 -12.38 -9.10 5.40
C GLN A 109 -11.63 -9.02 4.07
N ARG A 110 -12.05 -8.14 3.15
CA ARG A 110 -11.36 -7.92 1.87
C ARG A 110 -9.96 -7.33 2.06
N VAL A 111 -9.82 -6.35 2.94
CA VAL A 111 -8.51 -5.74 3.26
C VAL A 111 -7.55 -6.80 3.81
N VAL A 112 -8.00 -7.60 4.79
CA VAL A 112 -7.18 -8.68 5.36
C VAL A 112 -6.84 -9.74 4.31
N ALA A 113 -7.78 -10.12 3.44
CA ALA A 113 -7.52 -11.05 2.35
C ALA A 113 -6.44 -10.53 1.39
N TYR A 114 -6.46 -9.25 1.02
CA TYR A 114 -5.41 -8.64 0.20
C TYR A 114 -4.06 -8.56 0.93
N CYS A 115 -4.04 -8.25 2.22
CA CYS A 115 -2.81 -8.28 3.03
C CYS A 115 -2.19 -9.68 3.06
N LEU A 116 -3.01 -10.72 3.24
CA LEU A 116 -2.57 -12.12 3.21
C LEU A 116 -2.05 -12.51 1.82
N ARG A 117 -2.76 -12.15 0.74
CA ARG A 117 -2.31 -12.38 -0.63
C ARG A 117 -0.99 -11.67 -0.92
N PHE A 118 -0.81 -10.44 -0.44
CA PHE A 118 0.43 -9.70 -0.58
C PHE A 118 1.59 -10.44 0.10
N LYS A 119 1.40 -10.90 1.35
CA LYS A 119 2.37 -11.72 2.08
C LYS A 119 2.71 -13.03 1.36
N LEU A 120 1.74 -13.66 0.69
CA LEU A 120 2.01 -14.83 -0.13
C LEU A 120 2.84 -14.45 -1.37
N ASN A 121 2.47 -13.37 -2.06
CA ASN A 121 3.13 -12.88 -3.26
C ASN A 121 4.54 -12.30 -3.03
N THR A 122 4.90 -11.95 -1.79
CA THR A 122 6.30 -11.61 -1.44
C THR A 122 7.19 -12.84 -1.37
N THR A 123 6.61 -14.02 -1.17
CA THR A 123 7.33 -15.30 -1.04
C THR A 123 7.36 -16.11 -2.36
N ILE A 124 6.44 -15.83 -3.28
CA ILE A 124 6.28 -16.55 -4.55
C ILE A 124 7.12 -15.92 -5.68
N ARG A 125 7.70 -16.77 -6.57
CA ARG A 125 8.44 -16.34 -7.78
C ARG A 125 7.54 -15.53 -8.73
N LYS A 126 8.10 -14.53 -9.42
CA LYS A 126 7.36 -13.53 -10.24
C LYS A 126 6.27 -14.08 -11.17
N LYS A 127 6.45 -15.25 -11.79
CA LYS A 127 5.47 -15.84 -12.74
C LYS A 127 4.21 -16.40 -12.08
N ASN A 128 4.23 -16.70 -10.79
CA ASN A 128 3.14 -17.39 -10.08
C ASN A 128 2.40 -16.48 -9.10
N LYS A 129 2.60 -15.15 -9.18
CA LYS A 129 1.95 -14.20 -8.27
C LYS A 129 0.45 -14.17 -8.53
N LEU A 130 -0.33 -14.31 -7.47
CA LEU A 130 -1.78 -14.23 -7.51
C LEU A 130 -2.20 -12.78 -7.75
N SER A 131 -3.04 -12.53 -8.74
CA SER A 131 -3.55 -11.19 -9.09
C SER A 131 -5.03 -11.28 -9.48
N GLY A 132 -5.70 -10.14 -9.56
CA GLY A 132 -7.13 -10.06 -9.90
C GLY A 132 -8.05 -10.19 -8.69
N ASN A 133 -9.28 -10.63 -8.91
CA ASN A 133 -10.32 -10.69 -7.88
C ASN A 133 -9.96 -11.69 -6.75
N LEU A 134 -10.43 -11.40 -5.54
CA LEU A 134 -10.28 -12.32 -4.39
C LEU A 134 -11.11 -13.59 -4.61
N ASN A 135 -10.50 -14.75 -4.42
CA ASN A 135 -11.20 -16.02 -4.40
C ASN A 135 -11.92 -16.22 -3.06
N ILE A 136 -13.00 -17.00 -3.08
CA ILE A 136 -13.77 -17.42 -1.90
C ILE A 136 -12.86 -18.03 -0.84
N GLU A 137 -11.84 -18.78 -1.24
CA GLU A 137 -10.90 -19.41 -0.28
C GLU A 137 -10.03 -18.38 0.44
N GLU A 138 -9.63 -17.31 -0.24
CA GLU A 138 -8.87 -16.22 0.39
C GLU A 138 -9.74 -15.41 1.36
N LEU A 139 -11.02 -15.24 1.01
CA LEU A 139 -12.00 -14.61 1.89
C LEU A 139 -12.29 -15.46 3.13
N LYS A 140 -12.40 -16.80 2.98
CA LYS A 140 -12.55 -17.74 4.11
C LYS A 140 -11.33 -17.72 5.02
N ASN A 141 -10.14 -17.73 4.44
CA ASN A 141 -8.89 -17.65 5.20
C ASN A 141 -8.77 -16.32 5.96
N ALA A 142 -9.13 -15.20 5.35
CA ALA A 142 -9.15 -13.90 6.01
C ALA A 142 -10.12 -13.86 7.21
N THR A 143 -11.32 -14.45 7.03
CA THR A 143 -12.30 -14.61 8.11
C THR A 143 -11.74 -15.43 9.26
N LEU A 144 -11.13 -16.59 8.97
CA LEU A 144 -10.53 -17.45 10.00
C LEU A 144 -9.41 -16.75 10.76
N VAL A 145 -8.58 -15.95 10.09
CA VAL A 145 -7.50 -15.18 10.74
C VAL A 145 -8.08 -14.12 11.68
N LEU A 146 -9.10 -13.40 11.25
CA LEU A 146 -9.79 -12.40 12.09
C LEU A 146 -10.39 -13.03 13.34
N PHE A 147 -11.06 -14.19 13.22
CA PHE A 147 -11.67 -14.86 14.36
C PHE A 147 -10.67 -15.64 15.24
N ARG A 148 -9.59 -16.18 14.67
CA ARG A 148 -8.51 -16.79 15.47
C ARG A 148 -7.76 -15.77 16.32
N GLY A 149 -7.57 -14.55 15.82
CA GLY A 149 -6.99 -13.45 16.61
C GLY A 149 -7.90 -12.95 17.74
N TYR A 150 -9.19 -13.32 17.73
CA TYR A 150 -10.20 -12.91 18.70
C TYR A 150 -10.49 -13.96 19.79
N LEU A 151 -10.02 -15.20 19.60
CA LEU A 151 -10.31 -16.36 20.47
C LEU A 151 -9.10 -16.82 21.30
N GLN A 152 -8.10 -15.96 21.47
CA GLN A 152 -6.87 -16.23 22.22
C GLN A 152 -6.62 -15.13 23.24
#